data_AF-A0A1D6I3G3-F1
#
_entry.id   AF-A0A1D6I3G3-F1
#
_cell.length_a   1.000
_cell.length_b   1.000
_cell.length_c   1.000
_cell.angle_alpha   90.00
_cell.angle_beta   90.00
_cell.angle_gamma   90.00
#
_symmetry.space_group_name_H-M   'P 1'
#
loop_
_entity.id
_entity.type
_entity.pdbx_description
1 polymer ?
#
loop_
_entity_poly.entity_id
_entity_poly.type
_entity_poly.pdbx_seq_one_letter_code
_entity_poly.pdbx_strand_id
1 'polypeptide(L)'
;MEASAPAPPRFTVADLLRLRRPTTGASSLLCLSVPTSTSTSRPRKKHKLSAPVPTWSTGTVPFAPMSHPVLLSGTLSLPSASSPISCRSNCFSFSDPCPTAASPATAAASVCCCILDFDPAALGRVIRVLAWNYLPSLRLHAEPGVLEVVRWHLEESAPPVKYSFLATVPFRFPDQEPDLATRGCAFGLVRSVSIVFSMPLAKADAGSRNSVGFLAEILCCGCRRCCRATPPEDAQTHMFETMKFVYFVDASSMWRPVLVWLVGRLVYISGLSKKMVSVGDKASHTILVSSAKTTMAWCPSYRGSLPLDNLPEKCGGEYAGVITGIYSQGLVVELDDTAWLLIDDQKLLPPHSLRVGAIVSVKNFRAVCLNFAWTRVVLLATCSKTCITVNCFSLVDSKIHLKTDNKGLLGTFVDSLEMPARFWMLLLISCFKQKFTKLFSDKEILGSQNKQGLVHAYATKILTSKCQPQASLVVVYLYD
;
A
#
# COMPACT_ATOMS: atom_id res chain seq x y z
N MET A 1 -2.27 -19.49 46.64
CA MET A 1 -1.47 -19.83 45.44
C MET A 1 -2.41 -19.82 44.26
N GLU A 2 -2.54 -18.68 43.58
CA GLU A 2 -3.24 -18.63 42.28
C GLU A 2 -2.39 -19.39 41.26
N ALA A 3 -2.98 -20.42 40.66
CA ALA A 3 -2.35 -21.16 39.59
C ALA A 3 -2.20 -20.24 38.38
N SER A 4 -0.96 -19.91 38.03
CA SER A 4 -0.59 -19.25 36.78
C SER A 4 -1.23 -19.99 35.61
N ALA A 5 -2.12 -19.33 34.87
CA ALA A 5 -2.65 -19.87 33.62
C ALA A 5 -1.49 -20.26 32.68
N PRO A 6 -1.60 -21.38 31.93
CA PRO A 6 -0.54 -21.79 31.01
C PRO A 6 -0.31 -20.71 29.95
N ALA A 7 0.95 -20.38 29.70
CA ALA A 7 1.31 -19.41 28.68
C ALA A 7 0.77 -19.86 27.31
N PRO A 8 0.22 -18.95 26.49
CA PRO A 8 -0.32 -19.31 25.19
C PRO A 8 0.77 -19.93 24.31
N PRO A 9 0.42 -20.95 23.50
CA PRO A 9 1.38 -21.57 22.59
C PRO A 9 1.98 -20.53 21.64
N ARG A 10 3.31 -20.58 21.49
CA ARG A 10 4.07 -19.73 20.57
C ARG A 10 4.14 -20.40 19.22
N PHE A 11 3.90 -19.63 18.17
CA PHE A 11 3.90 -20.11 16.80
C PHE A 11 4.96 -19.34 16.02
N THR A 12 5.68 -20.04 15.14
CA THR A 12 6.77 -19.45 14.36
C THR A 12 6.29 -19.09 12.95
N VAL A 13 7.05 -18.25 12.24
CA VAL A 13 6.85 -18.01 10.81
C VAL A 13 7.04 -19.31 10.04
N ALA A 14 8.00 -20.16 10.42
CA ALA A 14 8.15 -21.48 9.82
C ALA A 14 6.89 -22.34 9.95
N ASP A 15 6.19 -22.28 11.08
CA ASP A 15 4.91 -22.99 11.27
C ASP A 15 3.78 -22.37 10.44
N LEU A 16 3.74 -21.04 10.30
CA LEU A 16 2.77 -20.35 9.41
C LEU A 16 2.94 -20.81 7.96
N LEU A 17 4.18 -20.89 7.47
CA LEU A 17 4.46 -21.28 6.08
C LEU A 17 4.08 -22.74 5.78
N ARG A 18 3.90 -23.58 6.80
CA ARG A 18 3.37 -24.95 6.64
C ARG A 18 1.86 -24.98 6.47
N LEU A 19 1.14 -23.93 6.86
CA LEU A 19 -0.31 -23.85 6.70
C LEU A 19 -0.66 -23.72 5.21
N ARG A 20 -1.56 -24.59 4.75
CA ARG A 20 -2.02 -24.62 3.36
C ARG A 20 -3.38 -23.95 3.14
N ARG A 21 -4.03 -23.51 4.23
CA ARG A 21 -5.33 -22.86 4.20
C ARG A 21 -5.28 -21.50 4.90
N PRO A 22 -6.09 -20.53 4.45
CA PRO A 22 -6.28 -19.27 5.15
C PRO A 22 -6.66 -19.52 6.61
N THR A 23 -5.86 -18.97 7.52
CA THR A 23 -5.98 -19.22 8.96
C THR A 23 -5.96 -17.91 9.73
N THR A 24 -6.74 -17.81 10.81
CA THR A 24 -6.75 -16.63 11.68
C THR A 24 -6.43 -16.97 13.13
N GLY A 25 -5.50 -16.21 13.71
CA GLY A 25 -5.18 -16.20 15.14
C GLY A 25 -5.97 -15.14 15.91
N ALA A 26 -6.98 -14.51 15.30
CA ALA A 26 -7.76 -13.42 15.90
C ALA A 26 -8.90 -13.89 16.84
N SER A 27 -8.91 -15.15 17.28
CA SER A 27 -9.97 -15.72 18.13
C SER A 27 -10.19 -14.96 19.45
N SER A 28 -9.17 -14.27 19.96
CA SER A 28 -9.25 -13.40 21.15
C SER A 28 -9.89 -12.03 20.90
N LEU A 29 -9.97 -11.54 19.66
CA LEU A 29 -10.65 -10.27 19.34
C LEU A 29 -12.18 -10.39 19.43
N LEU A 30 -12.71 -11.61 19.30
CA LEU A 30 -14.14 -11.90 19.48
C LEU A 30 -14.59 -11.82 20.96
N CYS A 31 -13.67 -11.68 21.91
CA CYS A 31 -13.95 -11.62 23.35
C CYS A 31 -14.02 -10.19 23.94
N LEU A 32 -14.04 -9.13 23.13
CA LEU A 32 -14.45 -7.80 23.60
C LEU A 32 -15.99 -7.72 23.68
N SER A 33 -16.50 -8.44 24.67
CA SER A 33 -17.78 -8.30 25.38
C SER A 33 -18.78 -7.24 24.89
N VAL A 34 -19.90 -7.72 24.36
CA VAL A 34 -21.22 -7.15 24.73
C VAL A 34 -21.31 -7.22 26.25
N PRO A 35 -21.48 -6.10 26.98
CA PRO A 35 -21.63 -6.17 28.43
C PRO A 35 -22.91 -6.92 28.76
N THR A 36 -22.77 -8.15 29.22
CA THR A 36 -23.85 -8.91 29.83
C THR A 36 -23.99 -8.40 31.25
N SER A 37 -24.70 -7.28 31.44
CA SER A 37 -25.13 -6.89 32.77
C SER A 37 -26.22 -7.86 33.21
N THR A 38 -25.86 -8.75 34.12
CA THR A 38 -26.77 -9.52 34.97
C THR A 38 -27.58 -8.54 35.83
N SER A 39 -28.75 -8.15 35.32
CA SER A 39 -29.79 -7.49 36.10
C SER A 39 -31.04 -8.35 36.02
N THR A 40 -31.33 -9.05 37.11
CA THR A 40 -32.58 -9.77 37.35
C THR A 40 -33.77 -8.81 37.33
N SER A 41 -34.53 -8.77 36.23
CA SER A 41 -35.96 -8.44 36.25
C SER A 41 -36.70 -9.04 35.03
N ARG A 42 -37.95 -9.47 35.26
CA ARG A 42 -38.84 -10.20 34.33
C ARG A 42 -39.24 -9.38 33.08
N PRO A 43 -39.66 -10.04 31.97
CA PRO A 43 -39.70 -9.44 30.65
C PRO A 43 -40.97 -8.61 30.41
N ARG A 44 -40.81 -7.37 29.93
CA ARG A 44 -41.88 -6.64 29.23
C ARG A 44 -41.60 -6.65 27.73
N LYS A 45 -42.52 -7.27 26.99
CA LYS A 45 -42.56 -7.32 25.52
C LYS A 45 -42.40 -5.91 24.93
N LYS A 46 -41.42 -5.68 24.06
CA LYS A 46 -41.48 -4.66 23.00
C LYS A 46 -40.51 -4.95 21.84
N HIS A 47 -41.12 -5.05 20.67
CA HIS A 47 -40.65 -4.99 19.27
C HIS A 47 -39.18 -5.31 18.94
N LYS A 48 -38.99 -6.46 18.27
CA LYS A 48 -37.83 -6.77 17.43
C LYS A 48 -37.78 -5.80 16.24
N LEU A 49 -36.87 -4.84 16.27
CA LEU A 49 -36.23 -4.33 15.06
C LEU A 49 -34.91 -5.10 14.94
N SER A 50 -34.95 -6.23 14.22
CA SER A 50 -33.74 -6.94 13.84
C SER A 50 -32.99 -6.06 12.84
N ALA A 51 -31.77 -5.63 13.18
CA ALA A 51 -30.82 -5.16 12.19
C ALA A 51 -30.60 -6.30 11.17
N PRO A 52 -30.55 -6.01 9.86
CA PRO A 52 -30.32 -7.05 8.87
C PRO A 52 -28.89 -7.58 9.04
N VAL A 53 -28.79 -8.88 9.27
CA VAL A 53 -27.55 -9.64 9.10
C VAL A 53 -27.07 -9.37 7.67
N PRO A 54 -25.78 -9.04 7.43
CA PRO A 54 -25.30 -8.85 6.08
C PRO A 54 -25.56 -10.15 5.31
N THR A 55 -26.27 -10.06 4.19
CA THR A 55 -26.45 -11.18 3.27
C THR A 55 -25.11 -11.42 2.58
N TRP A 56 -24.36 -12.41 3.05
CA TRP A 56 -23.08 -12.80 2.47
C TRP A 56 -23.38 -13.39 1.09
N SER A 57 -22.82 -12.79 0.04
CA SER A 57 -22.91 -13.33 -1.30
C SER A 57 -22.25 -14.70 -1.36
N THR A 58 -22.89 -15.61 -2.10
CA THR A 58 -22.54 -17.02 -2.26
C THR A 58 -21.08 -17.18 -2.70
N GLY A 59 -20.18 -17.54 -1.78
CA GLY A 59 -18.79 -17.89 -2.11
C GLY A 59 -17.70 -17.43 -1.12
N THR A 60 -18.03 -16.68 -0.06
CA THR A 60 -17.04 -16.22 0.94
C THR A 60 -16.94 -17.19 2.11
N VAL A 61 -15.83 -17.92 2.20
CA VAL A 61 -15.53 -18.81 3.34
C VAL A 61 -14.78 -17.99 4.39
N PRO A 62 -15.17 -18.01 5.68
CA PRO A 62 -14.40 -17.33 6.72
C PRO A 62 -13.02 -17.98 6.91
N PHE A 63 -12.05 -17.23 7.42
CA PHE A 63 -10.75 -17.80 7.80
C PHE A 63 -10.93 -18.97 8.78
N ALA A 64 -10.11 -20.01 8.65
CA ALA A 64 -10.11 -21.09 9.64
C ALA A 64 -9.59 -20.56 10.98
N PRO A 65 -10.41 -20.53 12.05
CA PRO A 65 -9.95 -20.02 13.33
C PRO A 65 -9.01 -21.02 14.00
N MET A 66 -7.96 -20.52 14.65
CA MET A 66 -7.18 -21.30 15.59
C MET A 66 -8.02 -21.56 16.84
N SER A 67 -8.02 -22.81 17.32
CA SER A 67 -8.83 -23.24 18.46
C SER A 67 -8.41 -22.62 19.79
N HIS A 68 -7.22 -22.02 19.86
CA HIS A 68 -6.67 -21.35 21.03
C HIS A 68 -5.98 -20.03 20.63
N PRO A 69 -5.77 -19.09 21.56
CA PRO A 69 -4.96 -17.90 21.29
C PRO A 69 -3.53 -18.30 20.93
N VAL A 70 -3.05 -17.81 19.78
CA VAL A 70 -1.71 -18.13 19.27
C VAL A 70 -0.91 -16.86 19.09
N LEU A 71 0.17 -16.74 19.87
CA LEU A 71 1.09 -15.61 19.82
C LEU A 71 2.16 -15.86 18.76
N LEU A 72 2.40 -14.89 17.88
CA LEU A 72 3.60 -14.84 17.04
C LEU A 72 4.57 -13.83 17.64
N SER A 73 5.86 -14.17 17.69
CA SER A 73 6.92 -13.20 17.96
C SER A 73 7.94 -13.28 16.83
N GLY A 74 8.40 -12.13 16.35
CA GLY A 74 9.29 -12.05 15.20
C GLY A 74 9.76 -10.63 14.93
N THR A 75 10.74 -10.51 14.05
CA THR A 75 11.36 -9.23 13.71
C THR A 75 10.67 -8.61 12.50
N LEU A 76 10.23 -7.36 12.63
CA LEU A 76 9.69 -6.58 11.52
C LEU A 76 10.84 -5.89 10.77
N SER A 77 10.92 -6.05 9.45
CA SER A 77 12.00 -5.51 8.63
C SER A 77 11.48 -4.96 7.30
N LEU A 78 12.30 -4.14 6.62
CA LEU A 78 12.00 -3.72 5.25
C LEU A 78 12.16 -4.90 4.28
N PRO A 79 11.40 -4.91 3.17
CA PRO A 79 11.46 -5.99 2.21
C PRO A 79 12.85 -6.09 1.57
N SER A 80 13.40 -7.30 1.48
CA SER A 80 14.69 -7.56 0.83
C SER A 80 14.67 -7.17 -0.65
N ALA A 81 15.84 -6.78 -1.18
CA ALA A 81 16.07 -6.57 -2.61
C ALA A 81 15.92 -7.84 -3.47
N SER A 82 15.64 -9.01 -2.89
CA SER A 82 15.24 -10.24 -3.59
C SER A 82 13.72 -10.49 -3.58
N SER A 83 12.94 -9.75 -2.78
CA SER A 83 11.48 -9.94 -2.66
C SER A 83 10.73 -9.63 -3.97
N PRO A 84 9.52 -10.15 -4.20
CA PRO A 84 8.72 -9.72 -5.36
C PRO A 84 8.45 -8.21 -5.36
N ILE A 85 8.37 -7.60 -6.54
CA ILE A 85 8.15 -6.14 -6.70
C ILE A 85 6.86 -5.69 -5.98
N SER A 86 5.80 -6.52 -6.04
CA SER A 86 4.54 -6.29 -5.33
C SER A 86 4.69 -6.19 -3.81
N CYS A 87 5.65 -6.92 -3.22
CA CYS A 87 5.94 -6.87 -1.79
C CYS A 87 6.79 -5.64 -1.46
N ARG A 88 7.77 -5.31 -2.31
CA ARG A 88 8.68 -4.17 -2.09
C ARG A 88 7.97 -2.82 -2.07
N SER A 89 6.86 -2.70 -2.80
CA SER A 89 6.16 -1.43 -2.90
C SER A 89 5.39 -1.09 -1.62
N ASN A 90 4.65 -2.05 -1.05
CA ASN A 90 3.63 -1.75 -0.03
C ASN A 90 3.73 -2.58 1.27
N CYS A 91 4.63 -3.56 1.34
CA CYS A 91 4.65 -4.51 2.45
C CYS A 91 5.99 -4.52 3.20
N PHE A 92 5.95 -5.06 4.41
CA PHE A 92 7.12 -5.35 5.23
C PHE A 92 7.49 -6.84 5.15
N SER A 93 8.61 -7.20 5.74
CA SER A 93 9.03 -8.58 5.93
C SER A 93 8.98 -8.92 7.42
N PHE A 94 8.26 -9.97 7.78
CA PHE A 94 8.22 -10.49 9.15
C PHE A 94 8.96 -11.82 9.19
N SER A 95 9.95 -11.94 10.07
CA SER A 95 10.78 -13.13 10.18
C SER A 95 10.81 -13.68 11.60
N ASP A 96 11.13 -14.97 11.73
CA ASP A 96 11.42 -15.55 13.04
C ASP A 96 12.57 -14.79 13.75
N PRO A 97 12.56 -14.71 15.09
CA PRO A 97 13.63 -14.09 15.85
C PRO A 97 14.95 -14.83 15.58
N CYS A 98 16.00 -14.10 15.23
CA CYS A 98 17.29 -14.73 14.95
C CYS A 98 17.94 -15.22 16.27
N PRO A 99 18.26 -16.52 16.41
CA PRO A 99 18.91 -17.05 17.61
C PRO A 99 20.40 -16.71 17.60
N THR A 100 20.77 -15.49 18.01
CA THR A 100 22.15 -15.01 18.27
C THR A 100 23.16 -15.07 17.10
N ALA A 101 24.10 -14.12 17.09
CA ALA A 101 25.08 -13.88 16.03
C ALA A 101 26.17 -14.98 15.84
N ALA A 102 25.97 -16.19 16.36
CA ALA A 102 27.01 -17.23 16.45
C ALA A 102 26.86 -18.41 15.48
N SER A 103 25.81 -18.47 14.64
CA SER A 103 25.67 -19.55 13.64
C SER A 103 25.20 -19.03 12.28
N PRO A 104 26.09 -18.95 11.27
CA PRO A 104 25.76 -18.50 9.93
C PRO A 104 25.44 -19.69 9.03
N ALA A 105 24.22 -20.26 9.09
CA ALA A 105 23.86 -21.31 8.11
C ALA A 105 22.37 -21.50 7.80
N THR A 106 21.43 -20.87 8.53
CA THR A 106 19.99 -21.03 8.22
C THR A 106 19.33 -19.67 8.15
N ALA A 107 18.95 -19.25 6.95
CA ALA A 107 18.17 -18.03 6.76
C ALA A 107 16.84 -18.18 7.55
N ALA A 108 16.57 -17.24 8.46
CA ALA A 108 15.32 -17.24 9.21
C ALA A 108 14.13 -17.23 8.25
N ALA A 109 13.12 -18.05 8.54
CA ALA A 109 11.90 -18.07 7.75
C ALA A 109 11.26 -16.67 7.78
N SER A 110 10.85 -16.18 6.61
CA SER A 110 10.25 -14.86 6.46
C SER A 110 8.98 -14.92 5.61
N VAL A 111 8.07 -13.99 5.88
CA VAL A 111 6.78 -13.88 5.22
C VAL A 111 6.50 -12.41 4.88
N CYS A 112 5.81 -12.18 3.77
CA CYS A 112 5.32 -10.84 3.42
C CYS A 112 4.33 -10.39 4.50
N CYS A 113 4.44 -9.16 4.97
CA CYS A 113 3.68 -8.66 6.13
C CYS A 113 2.97 -7.34 5.80
N CYS A 114 1.65 -7.33 5.95
CA CYS A 114 0.84 -6.12 6.03
C CYS A 114 0.49 -5.90 7.50
N ILE A 115 0.74 -4.71 8.03
CA ILE A 115 0.59 -4.41 9.45
C ILE A 115 -0.31 -3.19 9.63
N LEU A 116 -1.35 -3.33 10.45
CA LEU A 116 -2.18 -2.20 10.89
C LEU A 116 -1.48 -1.45 12.02
N ASP A 117 -1.79 -0.16 12.15
CA ASP A 117 -1.24 0.71 13.19
C ASP A 117 0.29 0.63 13.29
N PHE A 118 0.95 0.53 12.13
CA PHE A 118 2.41 0.47 12.04
C PHE A 118 3.05 1.62 12.81
N ASP A 119 4.11 1.33 13.55
CA ASP A 119 4.97 2.34 14.17
C ASP A 119 6.38 2.13 13.59
N PRO A 120 6.99 3.14 12.94
CA PRO A 120 8.36 3.07 12.46
C PRO A 120 9.38 2.64 13.54
N ALA A 121 9.10 2.86 14.82
CA ALA A 121 9.95 2.41 15.93
C ALA A 121 10.04 0.88 16.07
N ALA A 122 9.12 0.13 15.46
CA ALA A 122 9.13 -1.34 15.44
C ALA A 122 10.11 -1.94 14.42
N LEU A 123 10.60 -1.15 13.47
CA LEU A 123 11.52 -1.63 12.45
C LEU A 123 12.83 -2.14 13.05
N GLY A 124 13.25 -3.32 12.61
CA GLY A 124 14.45 -4.01 13.08
C GLY A 124 14.32 -4.59 14.49
N ARG A 125 13.13 -4.52 15.12
CA ARG A 125 12.89 -5.00 16.48
C ARG A 125 11.91 -6.16 16.50
N VAL A 126 11.95 -6.90 17.60
CA VAL A 126 11.03 -8.00 17.86
C VAL A 126 9.68 -7.44 18.31
N ILE A 127 8.62 -7.82 17.59
CA ILE A 127 7.24 -7.50 17.94
C ILE A 127 6.48 -8.78 18.31
N ARG A 128 5.53 -8.63 19.23
CA ARG A 128 4.57 -9.65 19.62
C ARG A 128 3.23 -9.38 18.94
N VAL A 129 2.82 -10.29 18.07
CA VAL A 129 1.57 -10.22 17.34
C VAL A 129 0.48 -10.94 18.12
N LEU A 130 -0.54 -10.18 18.51
CA LEU A 130 -1.66 -10.62 19.35
C LEU A 130 -2.85 -11.12 18.53
N ALA A 131 -3.01 -10.59 17.32
CA ALA A 131 -4.07 -10.99 16.39
C ALA A 131 -3.57 -10.85 14.94
N TRP A 132 -3.88 -11.84 14.12
CA TRP A 132 -3.37 -11.94 12.76
C TRP A 132 -4.24 -12.81 11.87
N ASN A 133 -4.17 -12.59 10.57
CA ASN A 133 -4.64 -13.52 9.54
C ASN A 133 -3.47 -13.94 8.66
N TYR A 134 -3.46 -15.19 8.22
CA TYR A 134 -2.47 -15.71 7.30
C TYR A 134 -3.15 -16.18 6.02
N LEU A 135 -2.66 -15.67 4.90
CA LEU A 135 -3.06 -16.02 3.54
C LEU A 135 -1.92 -16.87 2.93
N PRO A 136 -2.11 -18.18 2.74
CA PRO A 136 -1.10 -19.03 2.13
C PRO A 136 -0.92 -18.67 0.66
N SER A 137 0.26 -19.01 0.12
CA SER A 137 0.50 -18.87 -1.31
C SER A 137 -0.42 -19.79 -2.11
N LEU A 138 -1.17 -19.20 -3.04
CA LEU A 138 -2.09 -19.93 -3.92
C LEU A 138 -1.36 -20.70 -5.04
N ARG A 139 -0.06 -20.45 -5.26
CA ARG A 139 0.75 -21.16 -6.25
C ARG A 139 1.95 -21.83 -5.58
N LEU A 140 2.07 -23.14 -5.78
CA LEU A 140 3.10 -24.00 -5.17
C LEU A 140 4.56 -23.52 -5.33
N HIS A 141 4.87 -22.59 -6.26
CA HIS A 141 6.25 -22.20 -6.58
C HIS A 141 6.52 -20.72 -6.94
N ALA A 142 5.62 -19.75 -6.69
CA ALA A 142 5.85 -18.40 -7.23
C ALA A 142 5.60 -17.20 -6.31
N GLU A 143 4.70 -17.28 -5.32
CA GLU A 143 4.39 -16.12 -4.48
C GLU A 143 4.58 -16.43 -3.00
N PRO A 144 5.12 -15.50 -2.20
CA PRO A 144 5.15 -15.68 -0.75
C PRO A 144 3.73 -15.58 -0.18
N GLY A 145 3.44 -16.36 0.87
CA GLY A 145 2.23 -16.12 1.67
C GLY A 145 2.26 -14.73 2.31
N VAL A 146 1.09 -14.24 2.72
CA VAL A 146 0.92 -12.91 3.30
C VAL A 146 0.40 -13.04 4.73
N LEU A 147 1.08 -12.38 5.66
CA LEU A 147 0.67 -12.20 7.05
C LEU A 147 0.01 -10.83 7.21
N GLU A 148 -1.23 -10.82 7.66
CA GLU A 148 -1.99 -9.64 8.04
C GLU A 148 -1.91 -9.48 9.56
N VAL A 149 -1.06 -8.57 10.04
CA VAL A 149 -0.89 -8.25 11.46
C VAL A 149 -1.94 -7.23 11.89
N VAL A 150 -2.96 -7.70 12.61
CA VAL A 150 -4.12 -6.90 13.03
C VAL A 150 -3.80 -6.13 14.32
N ARG A 151 -3.19 -6.79 15.29
CA ARG A 151 -2.84 -6.21 16.59
C ARG A 151 -1.50 -6.72 17.05
N TRP A 152 -0.66 -5.83 17.53
CA TRP A 152 0.70 -6.14 17.96
C TRP A 152 1.16 -5.18 19.06
N HIS A 153 2.24 -5.52 19.73
CA HIS A 153 3.00 -4.63 20.60
C HIS A 153 4.49 -4.94 20.50
N LEU A 154 5.32 -3.99 20.88
CA LEU A 154 6.75 -4.17 20.95
C LEU A 154 7.13 -5.03 22.17
N GLU A 155 8.00 -6.03 22.01
CA GLU A 155 8.32 -6.97 23.09
C GLU A 155 9.13 -6.33 24.23
N GLU A 156 9.96 -5.34 23.92
CA GLU A 156 10.68 -4.55 24.91
C GLU A 156 9.86 -3.31 25.27
N SER A 157 9.51 -3.14 26.55
CA SER A 157 9.15 -1.81 27.04
C SER A 157 10.40 -0.94 26.91
N ALA A 158 10.45 -0.08 25.89
CA ALA A 158 11.47 0.95 25.86
C ALA A 158 11.39 1.72 27.20
N PRO A 159 12.52 2.07 27.83
CA PRO A 159 12.48 3.05 28.93
C PRO A 159 11.69 4.27 28.46
N PRO A 160 10.96 4.98 29.34
CA PRO A 160 10.13 6.11 28.95
C PRO A 160 10.97 7.08 28.11
N VAL A 161 10.76 7.04 26.80
CA VAL A 161 11.50 7.86 25.86
C VAL A 161 11.10 9.28 26.21
N LYS A 162 12.06 10.13 26.59
CA LYS A 162 11.83 11.58 26.57
C LYS A 162 11.28 11.87 25.18
N TYR A 163 9.99 12.21 25.09
CA TYR A 163 9.31 12.40 23.80
C TYR A 163 10.01 13.53 23.05
N SER A 164 11.03 13.19 22.26
CA SER A 164 11.61 14.11 21.31
C SER A 164 10.55 14.33 20.23
N PHE A 165 10.42 15.58 19.80
CA PHE A 165 9.47 15.93 18.74
C PHE A 165 9.64 15.07 17.49
N LEU A 166 10.89 14.67 17.19
CA LEU A 166 11.24 13.74 16.13
C LEU A 166 11.75 12.41 16.69
N ALA A 167 11.30 11.30 16.10
CA ALA A 167 11.81 9.96 16.33
C ALA A 167 12.52 9.46 15.07
N THR A 168 13.77 9.01 15.19
CA THR A 168 14.53 8.45 14.06
C THR A 168 13.93 7.12 13.62
N VAL A 169 13.74 6.96 12.31
CA VAL A 169 13.34 5.67 11.73
C VAL A 169 14.57 4.75 11.71
N PRO A 170 14.54 3.59 12.39
CA PRO A 170 15.67 2.67 12.42
C PRO A 170 15.93 2.08 11.03
N PHE A 171 17.03 2.47 10.40
CA PHE A 171 17.52 1.84 9.18
C PHE A 171 19.03 2.03 9.08
N ARG A 172 19.78 0.93 8.91
CA ARG A 172 21.23 0.97 8.71
C ARG A 172 21.55 0.60 7.27
N PHE A 173 22.20 1.49 6.55
CA PHE A 173 22.95 1.12 5.35
C PHE A 173 24.25 0.42 5.81
N PRO A 174 24.74 -0.62 5.10
CA PRO A 174 26.12 -1.04 5.27
C PRO A 174 27.05 0.13 4.87
N ASP A 175 28.05 0.39 5.71
CA ASP A 175 28.99 1.52 5.55
C ASP A 175 29.74 1.49 4.21
N GLN A 176 29.85 2.66 3.55
CA GLN A 176 31.12 3.30 3.11
C GLN A 176 30.88 4.41 2.06
N GLU A 177 31.28 5.65 2.40
CA GLU A 177 32.29 6.48 1.71
C GLU A 177 32.43 7.87 2.40
N PRO A 178 33.61 8.53 2.36
CA PRO A 178 33.84 9.85 2.95
C PRO A 178 33.26 11.00 2.11
N ASP A 179 33.46 12.22 2.60
CA ASP A 179 32.56 13.36 2.49
C ASP A 179 32.63 14.16 1.18
N LEU A 180 31.48 14.75 0.79
CA LEU A 180 31.45 15.98 0.01
C LEU A 180 30.44 16.96 0.64
N ALA A 181 30.95 18.14 0.98
CA ALA A 181 30.25 19.23 1.62
C ALA A 181 29.19 19.82 0.70
N THR A 182 27.90 19.55 0.99
CA THR A 182 26.69 20.40 0.83
C THR A 182 25.45 19.52 0.94
N ARG A 183 25.17 19.01 2.15
CA ARG A 183 24.02 18.12 2.37
C ARG A 183 22.75 18.93 2.60
N GLY A 184 21.75 18.70 1.78
CA GLY A 184 20.40 19.24 1.93
C GLY A 184 19.59 18.46 2.97
N CYS A 185 18.57 19.13 3.50
CA CYS A 185 17.54 18.55 4.35
C CYS A 185 16.14 18.95 3.85
N ALA A 186 15.15 18.14 4.19
CA ALA A 186 13.74 18.40 3.97
C ALA A 186 12.99 18.15 5.28
N PHE A 187 12.37 19.19 5.83
CA PHE A 187 11.42 19.08 6.93
C PHE A 187 10.04 19.46 6.42
N GLY A 188 9.07 18.58 6.52
CA GLY A 188 7.75 18.85 5.98
C GLY A 188 6.78 17.69 6.07
N LEU A 189 5.59 17.91 5.52
CA LEU A 189 4.55 16.91 5.45
C LEU A 189 4.68 16.08 4.17
N VAL A 190 4.60 14.75 4.28
CA VAL A 190 4.56 13.88 3.10
C VAL A 190 3.19 14.01 2.43
N ARG A 191 3.15 14.52 1.19
CA ARG A 191 1.92 14.73 0.43
C ARG A 191 1.57 13.53 -0.45
N SER A 192 2.56 13.02 -1.17
CA SER A 192 2.37 11.88 -2.06
C SER A 192 3.68 11.09 -2.20
N VAL A 193 3.56 9.82 -2.56
CA VAL A 193 4.69 8.92 -2.78
C VAL A 193 4.42 8.16 -4.07
N SER A 194 5.29 8.31 -5.06
CA SER A 194 5.17 7.60 -6.33
C SER A 194 5.36 6.10 -6.15
N ILE A 195 4.98 5.34 -7.16
CA ILE A 195 5.46 3.97 -7.39
C ILE A 195 6.98 3.89 -7.47
N VAL A 196 7.52 2.68 -7.30
CA VAL A 196 8.92 2.39 -7.65
C VAL A 196 9.03 2.30 -9.17
N PHE A 197 9.98 3.00 -9.76
CA PHE A 197 10.26 2.99 -11.18
C PHE A 197 11.76 2.96 -11.47
N SER A 198 12.12 2.48 -12.66
CA SER A 198 13.51 2.53 -13.14
C SER A 198 13.74 3.83 -13.90
N MET A 199 14.83 4.52 -13.61
CA MET A 199 15.22 5.74 -14.32
C MET A 199 16.27 5.37 -15.39
N PRO A 200 16.03 5.66 -16.68
CA PRO A 200 17.04 5.44 -17.71
C PRO A 200 18.21 6.42 -17.49
N LEU A 201 19.43 5.89 -17.41
CA LEU A 201 20.63 6.72 -17.28
C LEU A 201 20.95 7.38 -18.63
N ALA A 202 21.12 8.70 -18.67
CA ALA A 202 21.38 9.45 -19.90
C ALA A 202 22.72 9.08 -20.59
N LYS A 203 23.61 8.37 -19.90
CA LYS A 203 24.86 7.79 -20.42
C LYS A 203 25.03 6.40 -19.81
N ALA A 204 24.33 5.41 -20.33
CA ALA A 204 24.55 4.03 -19.94
C ALA A 204 25.80 3.51 -20.66
N ASP A 205 26.93 3.44 -19.95
CA ASP A 205 28.04 2.59 -20.40
C ASP A 205 27.54 1.14 -20.47
N ALA A 206 28.02 0.38 -21.45
CA ALA A 206 27.61 -1.00 -21.67
C ALA A 206 27.91 -1.87 -20.44
N GLY A 207 26.91 -1.99 -19.54
CA GLY A 207 27.04 -2.67 -18.25
C GLY A 207 26.39 -1.94 -17.07
N SER A 208 26.03 -0.65 -17.19
CA SER A 208 25.42 0.11 -16.09
C SER A 208 23.96 -0.32 -15.87
N ARG A 209 23.65 -0.79 -14.66
CA ARG A 209 22.29 -1.17 -14.26
C ARG A 209 21.43 0.08 -14.10
N ASN A 210 20.22 0.09 -14.65
CA ASN A 210 19.26 1.18 -14.42
C ASN A 210 19.01 1.34 -12.91
N SER A 211 19.20 2.54 -12.38
CA SER A 211 18.85 2.84 -10.99
C SER A 211 17.34 2.73 -10.80
N VAL A 212 16.94 2.14 -9.67
CA VAL A 212 15.54 1.92 -9.31
C VAL A 212 15.22 2.77 -8.09
N GLY A 213 14.12 3.51 -8.14
CA GLY A 213 13.78 4.41 -7.04
C GLY A 213 12.33 4.86 -7.06
N PHE A 214 11.98 5.74 -6.13
CA PHE A 214 10.67 6.38 -6.09
C PHE A 214 10.82 7.85 -5.67
N LEU A 215 9.83 8.67 -6.02
CA LEU A 215 9.74 10.07 -5.65
C LEU A 215 8.77 10.25 -4.49
N ALA A 216 9.10 11.14 -3.57
CA ALA A 216 8.20 11.63 -2.55
C ALA A 216 8.05 13.15 -2.68
N GLU A 217 6.81 13.61 -2.64
CA GLU A 217 6.46 15.03 -2.62
C GLU A 217 6.27 15.46 -1.16
N ILE A 218 7.06 16.45 -0.73
CA ILE A 218 7.09 16.93 0.64
C ILE A 218 6.77 18.41 0.66
N LEU A 219 5.68 18.78 1.33
CA LEU A 219 5.33 20.16 1.63
C LEU A 219 6.23 20.64 2.77
N CYS A 220 7.33 21.28 2.41
CA CYS A 220 8.39 21.66 3.31
C CYS A 220 8.14 22.99 4.01
N CYS A 221 8.71 23.07 5.21
CA CYS A 221 8.77 24.30 5.98
C CYS A 221 9.69 25.32 5.30
N GLY A 222 9.21 26.57 5.19
CA GLY A 222 9.96 27.70 4.62
C GLY A 222 10.98 28.34 5.59
N CYS A 223 11.00 27.94 6.87
CA CYS A 223 11.85 28.57 7.88
C CYS A 223 13.35 28.37 7.61
N ARG A 224 14.15 29.43 7.82
CA ARG A 224 15.62 29.39 7.66
C ARG A 224 16.30 28.34 8.56
N ARG A 225 15.74 28.06 9.74
CA ARG A 225 16.25 27.03 10.68
C ARG A 225 16.09 25.61 10.09
N CYS A 226 14.91 25.30 9.57
CA CYS A 226 14.61 24.00 8.95
C CYS A 226 15.40 23.73 7.65
N CYS A 227 15.94 24.79 7.04
CA CYS A 227 16.78 24.71 5.85
C CYS A 227 18.27 24.44 6.14
N ARG A 228 18.72 24.50 7.41
CA ARG A 228 20.14 24.42 7.82
C ARG A 228 20.54 23.13 8.54
N ALA A 229 19.87 22.02 8.24
CA ALA A 229 20.16 20.69 8.79
C ALA A 229 20.05 20.57 10.32
N THR A 230 19.47 21.54 11.02
CA THR A 230 19.09 21.41 12.43
C THR A 230 17.69 20.79 12.52
N PRO A 231 17.52 19.68 13.27
CA PRO A 231 16.20 19.11 13.50
C PRO A 231 15.30 20.13 14.21
N PRO A 232 14.03 20.28 13.81
CA PRO A 232 13.06 21.10 14.51
C PRO A 232 12.70 20.51 15.88
N GLU A 233 12.25 21.38 16.79
CA GLU A 233 11.87 21.03 18.16
C GLU A 233 10.34 21.10 18.38
N ASP A 234 9.61 21.78 17.51
CA ASP A 234 8.14 21.83 17.49
C ASP A 234 7.58 21.86 16.06
N ALA A 235 6.25 21.79 15.91
CA ALA A 235 5.54 21.99 14.63
C ALA A 235 4.77 23.31 14.56
N GLN A 236 4.39 23.90 15.71
CA GLN A 236 3.41 24.99 15.79
C GLN A 236 3.97 26.32 15.28
N THR A 237 5.29 26.50 15.32
CA THR A 237 5.97 27.71 14.86
C THR A 237 6.38 27.65 13.38
N HIS A 238 6.01 26.57 12.68
CA HIS A 238 6.46 26.28 11.33
C HIS A 238 5.36 26.45 10.30
N MET A 239 5.72 27.11 9.18
CA MET A 239 4.84 27.34 8.05
C MET A 239 5.27 26.47 6.87
N PHE A 240 4.37 25.60 6.41
CA PHE A 240 4.62 24.59 5.37
C PHE A 240 4.07 25.06 4.02
N GLU A 241 4.93 25.64 3.18
CA GLU A 241 4.49 26.34 1.96
C GLU A 241 5.25 25.91 0.71
N THR A 242 6.44 25.30 0.86
CA THR A 242 7.33 25.03 -0.27
C THR A 242 7.30 23.55 -0.64
N MET A 243 6.78 23.20 -1.81
CA MET A 243 6.88 21.83 -2.32
C MET A 243 8.32 21.48 -2.71
N LYS A 244 8.80 20.32 -2.26
CA LYS A 244 10.07 19.73 -2.68
C LYS A 244 9.89 18.27 -3.04
N PHE A 245 10.59 17.82 -4.07
CA PHE A 245 10.65 16.42 -4.47
C PHE A 245 11.92 15.76 -3.94
N VAL A 246 11.77 14.61 -3.31
CA VAL A 246 12.88 13.77 -2.82
C VAL A 246 12.87 12.45 -3.58
N TYR A 247 13.96 12.13 -4.27
CA TYR A 247 14.17 10.88 -4.99
C TYR A 247 14.95 9.88 -4.13
N PHE A 248 14.29 8.79 -3.76
CA PHE A 248 14.87 7.67 -3.03
C PHE A 248 15.39 6.63 -4.02
N VAL A 249 16.70 6.57 -4.15
CA VAL A 249 17.38 5.76 -5.18
C VAL A 249 18.04 4.51 -4.58
N ASP A 250 17.98 3.43 -5.35
CA ASP A 250 18.62 2.13 -5.12
C ASP A 250 18.31 1.56 -3.73
N ALA A 251 19.29 1.44 -2.83
CA ALA A 251 19.05 0.91 -1.48
C ALA A 251 18.00 1.69 -0.69
N SER A 252 17.90 3.00 -0.93
CA SER A 252 16.89 3.85 -0.28
C SER A 252 15.48 3.58 -0.78
N SER A 253 15.30 2.90 -1.92
CA SER A 253 13.99 2.51 -2.43
C SER A 253 13.21 1.60 -1.49
N MET A 254 13.91 0.87 -0.60
CA MET A 254 13.29 0.00 0.41
C MET A 254 12.45 0.76 1.43
N TRP A 255 12.63 2.09 1.54
CA TRP A 255 11.87 2.96 2.45
C TRP A 255 10.44 3.23 1.99
N ARG A 256 10.08 2.82 0.78
CA ARG A 256 8.76 3.15 0.21
C ARG A 256 7.59 2.76 1.12
N PRO A 257 7.50 1.53 1.68
CA PRO A 257 6.39 1.17 2.56
C PRO A 257 6.26 2.10 3.78
N VAL A 258 7.40 2.55 4.32
CA VAL A 258 7.45 3.51 5.44
C VAL A 258 6.93 4.88 5.01
N LEU A 259 7.40 5.40 3.87
CA LEU A 259 6.97 6.71 3.38
C LEU A 259 5.50 6.74 2.95
N VAL A 260 4.99 5.65 2.39
CA VAL A 260 3.55 5.48 2.09
C VAL A 260 2.73 5.58 3.37
N TRP A 261 3.16 4.94 4.47
CA TRP A 261 2.50 5.05 5.76
C TRP A 261 2.60 6.47 6.37
N LEU A 262 3.71 7.18 6.09
CA LEU A 262 3.94 8.55 6.54
C LEU A 262 3.17 9.61 5.73
N VAL A 263 2.39 9.25 4.70
CA VAL A 263 1.55 10.21 3.96
C VAL A 263 0.59 10.91 4.92
N GLY A 264 0.62 12.25 4.92
CA GLY A 264 -0.11 13.08 5.89
C GLY A 264 0.57 13.25 7.25
N ARG A 265 1.83 12.81 7.41
CA ARG A 265 2.63 13.00 8.64
C ARG A 265 3.86 13.85 8.37
N LEU A 266 4.39 14.46 9.45
CA LEU A 266 5.62 15.25 9.40
C LEU A 266 6.85 14.34 9.43
N VAL A 267 7.78 14.64 8.52
CA VAL A 267 9.06 13.97 8.38
C VAL A 267 10.20 14.97 8.31
N TYR A 268 11.34 14.57 8.85
CA TYR A 268 12.62 15.24 8.71
C TYR A 268 13.58 14.30 8.01
N ILE A 269 14.10 14.71 6.85
CA ILE A 269 14.99 13.91 6.02
C ILE A 269 16.29 14.69 5.84
N SER A 270 17.40 14.08 6.20
CA SER A 270 18.72 14.70 6.10
C SER A 270 19.68 13.84 5.29
N GLY A 271 20.83 14.40 4.93
CA GLY A 271 21.82 13.69 4.11
C GLY A 271 21.39 13.56 2.65
N LEU A 272 20.65 14.53 2.13
CA LEU A 272 20.20 14.58 0.73
C LEU A 272 21.23 15.35 -0.11
N SER A 273 21.45 14.94 -1.36
CA SER A 273 22.19 15.72 -2.35
C SER A 273 21.22 16.52 -3.21
N LYS A 274 21.62 17.71 -3.68
CA LYS A 274 20.82 18.49 -4.64
C LYS A 274 21.24 18.10 -6.05
N LYS A 275 20.28 17.75 -6.89
CA LYS A 275 20.51 17.48 -8.31
C LYS A 275 19.51 18.26 -9.15
N MET A 276 20.02 18.96 -10.16
CA MET A 276 19.18 19.54 -11.20
C MET A 276 18.82 18.46 -12.19
N VAL A 277 17.52 18.31 -12.46
CA VAL A 277 17.00 17.38 -13.46
C VAL A 277 16.27 18.18 -14.52
N SER A 278 16.74 18.09 -15.75
CA SER A 278 16.02 18.59 -16.92
C SER A 278 14.90 17.62 -17.28
N VAL A 279 13.69 18.14 -17.37
CA VAL A 279 12.50 17.37 -17.72
C VAL A 279 12.01 17.91 -19.06
N GLY A 280 12.33 17.17 -20.13
CA GLY A 280 12.13 17.63 -21.51
C GLY A 280 13.00 18.83 -21.88
N ASP A 281 12.60 19.56 -22.92
CA ASP A 281 13.43 20.59 -23.55
C ASP A 281 13.35 21.98 -22.89
N LYS A 282 12.47 22.17 -21.87
CA LYS A 282 12.09 23.53 -21.42
C LYS A 282 12.07 23.77 -19.91
N ALA A 283 12.25 22.77 -19.05
CA ALA A 283 12.22 22.98 -17.60
C ALA A 283 13.30 22.19 -16.87
N SER A 284 13.99 22.86 -15.95
CA SER A 284 14.92 22.22 -15.01
C SER A 284 14.36 22.33 -13.60
N HIS A 285 14.26 21.20 -12.91
CA HIS A 285 13.76 21.12 -11.54
C HIS A 285 14.89 20.72 -10.60
N THR A 286 14.99 21.38 -9.44
CA THR A 286 15.88 20.94 -8.38
C THR A 286 15.20 19.80 -7.61
N ILE A 287 15.75 18.60 -7.73
CA ILE A 287 15.31 17.42 -6.98
C ILE A 287 16.35 17.12 -5.90
N LEU A 288 15.89 16.76 -4.70
CA LEU A 288 16.74 16.23 -3.65
C LEU A 288 16.90 14.72 -3.85
N VAL A 289 18.12 14.19 -3.82
CA VAL A 289 18.38 12.76 -4.06
C VAL A 289 18.93 12.12 -2.79
N SER A 290 18.44 10.94 -2.43
CA SER A 290 18.94 10.17 -1.30
C SER A 290 20.39 9.71 -1.52
N SER A 291 21.16 9.61 -0.45
CA SER A 291 22.53 9.08 -0.41
C SER A 291 22.64 7.97 0.63
N ALA A 292 23.80 7.31 0.70
CA ALA A 292 24.09 6.32 1.75
C ALA A 292 23.99 6.89 3.18
N LYS A 293 24.05 8.22 3.34
CA LYS A 293 23.94 8.93 4.63
C LYS A 293 22.53 9.50 4.85
N THR A 294 21.57 9.15 3.99
CA THR A 294 20.19 9.60 4.18
C THR A 294 19.62 9.01 5.45
N THR A 295 19.15 9.90 6.33
CA THR A 295 18.45 9.53 7.55
C THR A 295 17.08 10.18 7.54
N MET A 296 16.13 9.53 8.17
CA MET A 296 14.78 10.02 8.30
C MET A 296 14.36 9.96 9.76
N ALA A 297 13.67 10.99 10.19
CA ALA A 297 12.91 11.01 11.41
C ALA A 297 11.47 11.41 11.09
N TRP A 298 10.55 11.01 11.95
CA TRP A 298 9.13 11.34 11.83
C TRP A 298 8.64 11.91 13.15
N CYS A 299 7.50 12.62 13.13
CA CYS A 299 6.89 13.15 14.34
C CYS A 299 5.76 12.23 14.84
N PRO A 300 5.92 11.53 15.98
CA PRO A 300 4.89 10.63 16.50
C PRO A 300 3.63 11.33 17.01
N SER A 301 3.80 12.52 17.59
CA SER A 301 2.73 13.29 18.21
C SER A 301 1.92 14.12 17.22
N TYR A 302 2.44 14.38 16.02
CA TYR A 302 1.74 15.20 15.03
C TYR A 302 0.55 14.45 14.43
N ARG A 303 -0.64 14.93 14.77
CA ARG A 303 -1.91 14.56 14.13
C ARG A 303 -2.48 15.75 13.39
N GLY A 304 -1.73 16.30 12.44
CA GLY A 304 -2.24 17.38 11.62
C GLY A 304 -3.35 16.88 10.69
N SER A 305 -4.51 17.50 10.77
CA SER A 305 -5.41 17.63 9.63
C SER A 305 -4.87 18.78 8.78
N LEU A 306 -4.44 18.50 7.55
CA LEU A 306 -4.16 19.56 6.60
C LEU A 306 -5.46 20.38 6.37
N PRO A 307 -5.40 21.72 6.37
CA PRO A 307 -6.24 22.47 5.45
C PRO A 307 -5.79 22.04 4.06
N LEU A 308 -6.58 21.17 3.44
CA LEU A 308 -6.42 20.87 2.03
C LEU A 308 -6.89 22.12 1.30
N ASP A 309 -6.05 23.15 1.27
CA ASP A 309 -6.35 24.38 0.55
C ASP A 309 -6.76 24.00 -0.87
N ASN A 310 -7.78 24.72 -1.33
CA ASN A 310 -8.41 24.68 -2.65
C ASN A 310 -7.41 25.04 -3.77
N LEU A 311 -6.23 24.43 -3.79
CA LEU A 311 -5.39 24.41 -4.97
C LEU A 311 -6.17 23.59 -5.99
N PRO A 312 -6.45 24.12 -7.19
CA PRO A 312 -7.13 23.40 -8.25
C PRO A 312 -6.18 22.37 -8.87
N GLU A 313 -5.60 21.50 -8.05
CA GLU A 313 -4.84 20.35 -8.53
C GLU A 313 -5.83 19.24 -8.83
N LYS A 314 -5.72 18.69 -10.04
CA LYS A 314 -6.64 17.69 -10.59
C LYS A 314 -6.69 16.39 -9.77
N CYS A 315 -5.84 16.21 -8.76
CA CYS A 315 -5.60 14.97 -7.99
C CYS A 315 -5.64 15.18 -6.46
N GLY A 316 -6.67 15.81 -5.90
CA GLY A 316 -6.76 16.11 -4.46
C GLY A 316 -7.73 15.24 -3.63
N GLY A 317 -8.45 14.30 -4.24
CA GLY A 317 -9.53 13.59 -3.55
C GLY A 317 -9.06 12.69 -2.39
N GLU A 318 -9.86 12.63 -1.32
CA GLU A 318 -9.74 11.66 -0.24
C GLU A 318 -11.07 10.92 -0.06
N TYR A 319 -11.02 9.60 0.09
CA TYR A 319 -12.18 8.74 0.24
C TYR A 319 -11.78 7.57 1.15
N ALA A 320 -12.64 7.23 2.12
CA ALA A 320 -12.47 6.05 2.94
C ALA A 320 -13.76 5.23 2.87
N GLY A 321 -13.63 3.93 2.65
CA GLY A 321 -14.79 3.06 2.42
C GLY A 321 -14.47 1.58 2.51
N VAL A 322 -15.52 0.78 2.47
CA VAL A 322 -15.48 -0.68 2.48
C VAL A 322 -15.43 -1.19 1.05
N ILE A 323 -14.52 -2.13 0.77
CA ILE A 323 -14.48 -2.79 -0.53
C ILE A 323 -15.64 -3.78 -0.61
N THR A 324 -16.58 -3.54 -1.51
CA THR A 324 -17.74 -4.44 -1.70
C THR A 324 -17.55 -5.36 -2.92
N GLY A 325 -16.74 -4.94 -3.89
CA GLY A 325 -16.46 -5.72 -5.10
C GLY A 325 -15.06 -5.49 -5.66
N ILE A 326 -14.48 -6.53 -6.27
CA ILE A 326 -13.23 -6.43 -7.04
C ILE A 326 -13.46 -7.09 -8.38
N TYR A 327 -13.22 -6.34 -9.45
CA TYR A 327 -13.47 -6.75 -10.83
C TYR A 327 -12.20 -6.62 -11.66
N SER A 328 -12.20 -7.26 -12.83
CA SER A 328 -11.14 -7.11 -13.84
C SER A 328 -9.72 -7.26 -13.27
N GLN A 329 -9.50 -8.32 -12.49
CA GLN A 329 -8.20 -8.65 -11.89
C GLN A 329 -7.63 -7.54 -10.97
N GLY A 330 -8.49 -6.82 -10.26
CA GLY A 330 -8.07 -5.78 -9.33
C GLY A 330 -7.90 -4.39 -9.95
N LEU A 331 -8.18 -4.22 -11.25
CA LEU A 331 -8.16 -2.90 -11.90
C LEU A 331 -9.36 -2.04 -11.50
N VAL A 332 -10.46 -2.67 -11.12
CA VAL A 332 -11.70 -1.98 -10.75
C VAL A 332 -12.12 -2.48 -9.38
N VAL A 333 -12.23 -1.56 -8.42
CA VAL A 333 -12.60 -1.84 -7.03
C VAL A 333 -13.84 -1.03 -6.69
N GLU A 334 -14.87 -1.68 -6.21
CA GLU A 334 -16.11 -1.04 -5.79
C GLU A 334 -16.05 -0.76 -4.28
N LEU A 335 -16.44 0.45 -3.91
CA LEU A 335 -16.40 1.00 -2.56
C LEU A 335 -17.80 1.42 -2.13
N ASP A 336 -18.26 0.91 -0.98
CA ASP A 336 -19.55 1.22 -0.35
C ASP A 336 -20.76 1.10 -1.30
N ASP A 337 -20.69 0.23 -2.30
CA ASP A 337 -21.72 0.04 -3.34
C ASP A 337 -22.10 1.32 -4.12
N THR A 338 -21.27 2.37 -4.05
CA THR A 338 -21.59 3.71 -4.56
C THR A 338 -20.46 4.35 -5.35
N ALA A 339 -19.21 4.10 -4.95
CA ALA A 339 -18.03 4.62 -5.62
C ALA A 339 -17.22 3.50 -6.28
N TRP A 340 -16.55 3.83 -7.39
CA TRP A 340 -15.76 2.91 -8.18
C TRP A 340 -14.34 3.43 -8.31
N LEU A 341 -13.36 2.72 -7.77
CA LEU A 341 -11.94 3.01 -7.90
C LEU A 341 -11.37 2.31 -9.13
N LEU A 342 -10.84 3.09 -10.08
CA LEU A 342 -10.12 2.58 -11.26
C LEU A 342 -8.62 2.71 -11.05
N ILE A 343 -7.95 1.58 -10.89
CA ILE A 343 -6.49 1.45 -10.78
C ILE A 343 -5.89 1.49 -12.18
N ASP A 344 -5.69 2.73 -12.61
CA ASP A 344 -4.96 3.22 -13.78
C ASP A 344 -3.58 2.59 -14.00
N ASP A 345 -2.66 3.06 -13.15
CA ASP A 345 -1.25 2.94 -13.43
C ASP A 345 -0.82 1.47 -13.50
N GLN A 346 -0.28 1.06 -14.65
CA GLN A 346 0.26 -0.29 -14.85
C GLN A 346 1.29 -0.69 -13.79
N LYS A 347 1.84 0.27 -13.07
CA LYS A 347 2.88 0.09 -12.08
C LYS A 347 2.41 0.35 -10.64
N LEU A 348 1.18 0.83 -10.42
CA LEU A 348 0.56 0.83 -9.09
C LEU A 348 0.08 -0.59 -8.79
N LEU A 349 0.95 -1.38 -8.18
CA LEU A 349 0.55 -2.67 -7.62
C LEU A 349 -0.26 -2.40 -6.34
N PRO A 350 -1.53 -2.86 -6.26
CA PRO A 350 -2.32 -2.68 -5.05
C PRO A 350 -1.69 -3.42 -3.86
N PRO A 351 -1.93 -2.97 -2.62
CA PRO A 351 -1.54 -3.71 -1.42
C PRO A 351 -2.11 -5.15 -1.45
N HIS A 352 -1.35 -6.14 -0.96
CA HIS A 352 -1.80 -7.55 -0.96
C HIS A 352 -3.12 -7.76 -0.20
N SER A 353 -3.37 -6.95 0.82
CA SER A 353 -4.60 -7.00 1.62
C SER A 353 -5.77 -6.22 1.02
N LEU A 354 -5.67 -5.72 -0.21
CA LEU A 354 -6.79 -5.11 -0.93
C LEU A 354 -7.79 -6.21 -1.33
N ARG A 355 -8.81 -6.42 -0.47
CA ARG A 355 -9.71 -7.58 -0.51
C ARG A 355 -11.15 -7.15 -0.20
N VAL A 356 -12.13 -7.87 -0.74
CA VAL A 356 -13.55 -7.60 -0.44
C VAL A 356 -13.79 -7.73 1.06
N GLY A 357 -14.45 -6.75 1.66
CA GLY A 357 -14.67 -6.62 3.11
C GLY A 357 -13.56 -5.87 3.87
N ALA A 358 -12.45 -5.51 3.23
CA ALA A 358 -11.45 -4.63 3.82
C ALA A 358 -11.91 -3.16 3.80
N ILE A 359 -11.48 -2.38 4.78
CA ILE A 359 -11.70 -0.92 4.83
C ILE A 359 -10.42 -0.25 4.35
N VAL A 360 -10.54 0.65 3.38
CA VAL A 360 -9.40 1.35 2.78
C VAL A 360 -9.59 2.85 2.78
N SER A 361 -8.47 3.57 2.76
CA SER A 361 -8.41 4.99 2.43
C SER A 361 -7.67 5.18 1.11
N VAL A 362 -8.27 5.93 0.21
CA VAL A 362 -7.68 6.35 -1.07
C VAL A 362 -7.46 7.85 -1.01
N LYS A 363 -6.23 8.29 -1.25
CA LYS A 363 -5.84 9.70 -1.27
C LYS A 363 -5.22 10.08 -2.60
N ASN A 364 -5.35 11.35 -2.98
CA ASN A 364 -4.82 11.92 -4.22
C ASN A 364 -5.37 11.24 -5.47
N PHE A 365 -6.69 11.14 -5.61
CA PHE A 365 -7.34 10.64 -6.83
C PHE A 365 -8.05 11.77 -7.59
N ARG A 366 -8.40 11.50 -8.85
CA ARG A 366 -9.28 12.36 -9.65
C ARG A 366 -10.72 11.84 -9.57
N ALA A 367 -11.65 12.63 -9.08
CA ALA A 367 -13.07 12.25 -9.06
C ALA A 367 -13.72 12.59 -10.42
N VAL A 368 -14.42 11.65 -11.02
CA VAL A 368 -15.21 11.85 -12.24
C VAL A 368 -16.60 11.28 -12.03
N CYS A 369 -17.63 12.09 -12.25
CA CYS A 369 -19.01 11.59 -12.25
C CYS A 369 -19.38 11.11 -13.65
N LEU A 370 -19.71 9.82 -13.77
CA LEU A 370 -20.16 9.21 -15.02
C LEU A 370 -21.67 9.01 -14.97
N ASN A 371 -22.36 9.59 -15.95
CA ASN A 371 -23.80 9.41 -16.12
C ASN A 371 -24.04 8.35 -17.19
N PHE A 372 -24.37 7.13 -16.78
CA PHE A 372 -24.86 6.10 -17.67
C PHE A 372 -26.38 6.24 -17.81
N ALA A 373 -26.95 5.75 -18.90
CA ALA A 373 -28.40 5.80 -19.14
C ALA A 373 -29.23 5.12 -18.03
N TRP A 374 -28.61 4.20 -17.27
CA TRP A 374 -29.26 3.40 -16.24
C TRP A 374 -28.77 3.70 -14.82
N THR A 375 -27.70 4.48 -14.63
CA THR A 375 -27.16 4.80 -13.30
C THR A 375 -26.18 5.97 -13.33
N ARG A 376 -25.90 6.55 -12.16
CA ARG A 376 -24.81 7.51 -11.95
C ARG A 376 -23.71 6.85 -11.14
N VAL A 377 -22.49 6.89 -11.65
CA VAL A 377 -21.30 6.28 -11.02
C VAL A 377 -20.31 7.38 -10.65
N VAL A 378 -19.83 7.35 -9.40
CA VAL A 378 -18.68 8.17 -8.98
C VAL A 378 -17.42 7.35 -9.20
N LEU A 379 -16.60 7.75 -10.18
CA LEU A 379 -15.34 7.12 -10.51
C LEU A 379 -14.18 7.84 -9.81
N LEU A 380 -13.43 7.11 -9.00
CA LEU A 380 -12.17 7.55 -8.38
C LEU A 380 -11.03 7.04 -9.26
N ALA A 381 -10.46 7.91 -10.08
CA ALA A 381 -9.39 7.60 -11.01
C ALA A 381 -8.03 7.77 -10.32
N THR A 382 -7.22 6.69 -10.24
CA THR A 382 -5.87 6.77 -9.68
C THR A 382 -4.91 7.50 -10.63
N CYS A 383 -3.93 8.20 -10.09
CA CYS A 383 -2.78 8.78 -10.79
C CYS A 383 -1.47 8.38 -10.11
N SER A 384 -0.34 8.88 -10.61
CA SER A 384 0.99 8.60 -10.08
C SER A 384 1.21 9.04 -8.62
N LYS A 385 0.39 9.98 -8.12
CA LYS A 385 0.38 10.47 -6.72
C LYS A 385 -0.59 9.72 -5.80
N THR A 386 -1.43 8.84 -6.34
CA THR A 386 -2.46 8.15 -5.55
C THR A 386 -1.85 7.22 -4.52
N CYS A 387 -2.39 7.28 -3.31
CA CYS A 387 -2.03 6.42 -2.20
C CYS A 387 -3.25 5.60 -1.77
N ILE A 388 -3.09 4.28 -1.62
CA ILE A 388 -4.12 3.37 -1.13
C ILE A 388 -3.59 2.71 0.14
N THR A 389 -4.25 2.96 1.27
CA THR A 389 -3.91 2.37 2.58
C THR A 389 -5.03 1.47 3.07
N VAL A 390 -4.68 0.34 3.67
CA VAL A 390 -5.65 -0.56 4.30
C VAL A 390 -5.78 -0.18 5.78
N ASN A 391 -7.00 0.16 6.20
CA ASN A 391 -7.32 0.56 7.56
C ASN A 391 -7.80 -0.63 8.39
N CYS A 392 -8.53 -1.56 7.76
CA CYS A 392 -8.95 -2.81 8.37
C CYS A 392 -8.89 -3.94 7.34
N PHE A 393 -8.39 -5.11 7.75
CA PHE A 393 -8.33 -6.27 6.88
C PHE A 393 -9.68 -6.95 6.70
N SER A 394 -9.84 -7.68 5.60
CA SER A 394 -11.02 -8.48 5.34
C SER A 394 -11.08 -9.70 6.28
N LEU A 395 -12.28 -9.99 6.78
CA LEU A 395 -12.57 -11.14 7.65
C LEU A 395 -12.90 -12.42 6.87
N VAL A 396 -12.99 -12.35 5.54
CA VAL A 396 -13.34 -13.49 4.69
C VAL A 396 -12.14 -13.89 3.84
N ASP A 397 -12.08 -15.17 3.48
CA ASP A 397 -11.17 -15.66 2.44
C ASP A 397 -11.70 -15.24 1.07
N SER A 398 -11.45 -13.98 0.71
CA SER A 398 -11.59 -13.52 -0.66
C SER A 398 -10.25 -13.65 -1.38
N LYS A 399 -10.27 -14.20 -2.60
CA LYS A 399 -9.09 -14.33 -3.45
C LYS A 399 -8.34 -13.01 -3.61
N ILE A 400 -7.02 -13.06 -3.57
CA ILE A 400 -6.17 -11.92 -3.93
C ILE A 400 -6.21 -11.78 -5.46
N HIS A 401 -6.68 -10.65 -5.95
CA HIS A 401 -6.75 -10.37 -7.38
C HIS A 401 -5.48 -9.63 -7.80
N LEU A 402 -4.39 -10.36 -7.98
CA LEU A 402 -3.17 -9.78 -8.54
C LEU A 402 -3.32 -9.62 -10.06
N LYS A 403 -2.95 -8.43 -10.53
CA LYS A 403 -2.87 -8.07 -11.95
C LYS A 403 -1.95 -9.07 -12.65
N THR A 404 -2.51 -9.90 -13.54
CA THR A 404 -1.70 -10.75 -14.41
C THR A 404 -1.39 -9.93 -15.66
N ASP A 405 -0.12 -9.86 -16.06
CA ASP A 405 0.31 -9.06 -17.21
C ASP A 405 -0.38 -9.54 -18.48
N ASN A 406 -1.36 -8.76 -18.95
CA ASN A 406 -2.26 -9.16 -20.02
C ASN A 406 -1.70 -8.68 -21.35
N LYS A 407 -0.63 -9.32 -21.83
CA LYS A 407 0.12 -8.95 -23.05
C LYS A 407 -0.65 -9.15 -24.38
N GLY A 408 -1.97 -9.30 -24.35
CA GLY A 408 -2.79 -9.47 -25.55
C GLY A 408 -3.19 -8.14 -26.19
N LEU A 409 -3.65 -8.17 -27.46
CA LEU A 409 -4.09 -6.97 -28.18
C LEU A 409 -5.16 -6.17 -27.43
N LEU A 410 -6.08 -6.88 -26.76
CA LEU A 410 -7.12 -6.25 -25.95
C LEU A 410 -6.54 -5.50 -24.75
N GLY A 411 -5.48 -6.04 -24.11
CA GLY A 411 -4.79 -5.37 -23.01
C GLY A 411 -4.19 -4.05 -23.49
N THR A 412 -3.37 -4.11 -24.54
CA THR A 412 -2.76 -2.91 -25.15
C THR A 412 -3.78 -1.87 -25.59
N PHE A 413 -4.93 -2.30 -26.12
CA PHE A 413 -6.02 -1.40 -26.49
C PHE A 413 -6.67 -0.75 -25.25
N VAL A 414 -6.97 -1.52 -24.21
CA VAL A 414 -7.50 -0.96 -22.94
C VAL A 414 -6.51 0.04 -22.33
N ASP A 415 -5.21 -0.26 -22.43
CA ASP A 415 -4.14 0.58 -21.92
C ASP A 415 -3.96 1.90 -22.68
N SER A 416 -4.39 2.00 -23.94
CA SER A 416 -4.29 3.24 -24.73
C SER A 416 -5.43 4.23 -24.52
N LEU A 417 -6.53 3.80 -23.88
CA LEU A 417 -7.76 4.58 -23.70
C LEU A 417 -7.68 5.57 -22.53
N GLU A 418 -8.39 6.69 -22.64
CA GLU A 418 -8.60 7.60 -21.51
C GLU A 418 -9.48 6.98 -20.40
N MET A 419 -9.39 7.52 -19.18
CA MET A 419 -10.00 6.94 -17.97
C MET A 419 -11.48 6.54 -18.08
N PRO A 420 -12.42 7.39 -18.58
CA PRO A 420 -13.81 6.99 -18.71
C PRO A 420 -14.01 5.84 -19.71
N ALA A 421 -13.30 5.89 -20.85
CA ALA A 421 -13.36 4.85 -21.87
C ALA A 421 -12.74 3.54 -21.39
N ARG A 422 -11.63 3.62 -20.65
CA ARG A 422 -10.97 2.48 -20.01
C ARG A 422 -11.88 1.80 -19.00
N PHE A 423 -12.52 2.57 -18.11
CA PHE A 423 -13.52 2.04 -17.16
C PHE A 423 -14.64 1.31 -17.89
N TRP A 424 -15.24 1.95 -18.90
CA TRP A 424 -16.29 1.35 -19.71
C TRP A 424 -15.84 0.05 -20.40
N MET A 425 -14.63 0.01 -20.93
CA MET A 425 -14.06 -1.19 -21.53
C MET A 425 -13.89 -2.33 -20.54
N LEU A 426 -13.44 -2.05 -19.33
CA LEU A 426 -13.27 -3.07 -18.29
C LEU A 426 -14.64 -3.65 -17.86
N LEU A 427 -15.67 -2.81 -17.77
CA LEU A 427 -17.04 -3.27 -17.55
C LEU A 427 -17.54 -4.13 -18.73
N LEU A 428 -17.31 -3.68 -19.96
CA LEU A 428 -17.70 -4.38 -21.17
C LEU A 428 -17.09 -5.79 -21.22
N ILE A 429 -15.79 -5.92 -20.92
CA ILE A 429 -15.09 -7.21 -20.83
C ILE A 429 -15.77 -8.13 -19.82
N SER A 430 -16.08 -7.60 -18.62
CA SER A 430 -16.75 -8.37 -17.56
C SER A 430 -18.13 -8.86 -18.01
N CYS A 431 -18.95 -7.96 -18.58
CA CYS A 431 -20.28 -8.28 -19.09
C CYS A 431 -20.24 -9.33 -20.21
N PHE A 432 -19.28 -9.22 -21.14
CA PHE A 432 -19.14 -10.19 -22.23
C PHE A 432 -18.76 -11.57 -21.70
N LYS A 433 -17.82 -11.67 -20.75
CA LYS A 433 -17.52 -12.95 -20.10
C LYS A 433 -18.77 -13.54 -19.46
N GLN A 434 -19.45 -12.77 -18.61
CA GLN A 434 -20.63 -13.27 -17.92
C GLN A 434 -21.73 -13.75 -18.90
N LYS A 435 -21.94 -13.04 -20.00
CA LYS A 435 -22.99 -13.36 -20.98
C LYS A 435 -22.61 -14.48 -21.94
N PHE A 436 -21.36 -14.57 -22.36
CA PHE A 436 -20.94 -15.37 -23.51
C PHE A 436 -20.01 -16.54 -23.18
N THR A 437 -19.48 -16.66 -21.96
CA THR A 437 -18.53 -17.75 -21.60
C THR A 437 -19.14 -19.17 -21.74
N LYS A 438 -20.47 -19.32 -21.78
CA LYS A 438 -21.13 -20.60 -22.09
C LYS A 438 -21.21 -20.94 -23.58
N LEU A 439 -21.08 -19.93 -24.45
CA LEU A 439 -21.26 -20.04 -25.90
C LEU A 439 -19.93 -19.95 -26.67
N PHE A 440 -18.96 -19.23 -26.11
CA PHE A 440 -17.66 -18.99 -26.70
C PHE A 440 -16.57 -19.26 -25.68
N SER A 441 -15.41 -19.70 -26.16
CA SER A 441 -14.23 -19.85 -25.32
C SER A 441 -13.70 -18.48 -24.88
N ASP A 442 -12.98 -18.44 -23.75
CA ASP A 442 -12.33 -17.21 -23.27
C ASP A 442 -11.40 -16.58 -24.32
N LYS A 443 -10.74 -17.41 -25.14
CA LYS A 443 -9.85 -16.96 -26.21
C LYS A 443 -10.61 -16.32 -27.38
N GLU A 444 -11.83 -16.73 -27.66
CA GLU A 444 -12.68 -16.10 -28.68
C GLU A 444 -13.27 -14.78 -28.18
N ILE A 445 -13.64 -14.73 -26.89
CA ILE A 445 -14.18 -13.51 -26.27
C ILE A 445 -13.09 -12.43 -26.16
N LEU A 446 -11.93 -12.78 -25.59
CA LEU A 446 -10.87 -11.82 -25.28
C LEU A 446 -9.84 -11.66 -26.41
N GLY A 447 -9.69 -12.66 -27.26
CA GLY A 447 -8.67 -12.71 -28.29
C GLY A 447 -7.35 -13.29 -27.80
N SER A 448 -6.30 -13.08 -28.59
CA SER A 448 -4.93 -13.48 -28.30
C SER A 448 -3.95 -12.33 -28.59
N GLN A 449 -2.64 -12.60 -28.49
CA GLN A 449 -1.60 -11.63 -28.86
C GLN A 449 -1.68 -11.20 -30.34
N ASN A 450 -2.18 -12.06 -31.23
CA ASN A 450 -2.17 -11.82 -32.67
C ASN A 450 -3.57 -11.80 -33.29
N LYS A 451 -4.64 -12.04 -32.51
CA LYS A 451 -6.01 -12.12 -33.02
C LYS A 451 -6.96 -11.34 -32.13
N GLN A 452 -7.77 -10.47 -32.73
CA GLN A 452 -8.82 -9.75 -32.03
C GLN A 452 -9.90 -10.71 -31.55
N GLY A 453 -10.36 -10.50 -30.31
CA GLY A 453 -11.53 -11.17 -29.76
C GLY A 453 -12.81 -10.39 -30.04
N LEU A 454 -13.95 -10.99 -29.73
CA LEU A 454 -15.28 -10.39 -29.90
C LEU A 454 -15.41 -9.03 -29.19
N VAL A 455 -14.87 -8.92 -27.97
CA VAL A 455 -14.95 -7.67 -27.20
C VAL A 455 -14.19 -6.54 -27.88
N HIS A 456 -12.98 -6.83 -28.38
CA HIS A 456 -12.16 -5.86 -29.07
C HIS A 456 -12.83 -5.38 -30.36
N ALA A 457 -13.36 -6.30 -31.17
CA ALA A 457 -14.05 -5.98 -32.42
C ALA A 457 -15.35 -5.17 -32.21
N TYR A 458 -16.06 -5.42 -31.11
CA TYR A 458 -17.24 -4.62 -30.74
C TYR A 458 -16.86 -3.21 -30.31
N ALA A 459 -15.83 -3.10 -29.45
CA ALA A 459 -15.39 -1.81 -28.91
C ALA A 459 -14.87 -0.85 -29.96
N THR A 460 -14.07 -1.33 -30.92
CA THR A 460 -13.50 -0.49 -31.99
C THR A 460 -14.55 0.06 -32.95
N LYS A 461 -15.73 -0.56 -33.03
CA LYS A 461 -16.87 -0.01 -33.79
C LYS A 461 -17.58 1.13 -33.08
N ILE A 462 -17.45 1.23 -31.76
CA ILE A 462 -18.20 2.18 -30.93
C ILE A 462 -17.34 3.34 -30.48
N LEU A 463 -16.08 3.08 -30.10
CA LEU A 463 -15.15 4.10 -29.62
C LEU A 463 -14.44 4.77 -30.80
N THR A 464 -14.59 6.08 -30.94
CA THR A 464 -13.70 6.92 -31.75
C THR A 464 -12.41 7.16 -30.96
N SER A 465 -11.30 6.55 -31.38
CA SER A 465 -10.07 6.50 -30.56
C SER A 465 -9.47 7.89 -30.33
N LYS A 466 -9.43 8.34 -29.08
CA LYS A 466 -8.43 9.32 -28.61
C LYS A 466 -7.43 8.56 -27.74
N CYS A 467 -6.20 8.42 -28.25
CA CYS A 467 -5.12 7.75 -27.54
C CYS A 467 -4.42 8.72 -26.58
N GLN A 468 -4.04 8.23 -25.41
CA GLN A 468 -3.13 8.95 -24.52
C GLN A 468 -1.67 8.83 -25.04
N PRO A 469 -0.89 9.93 -25.09
CA PRO A 469 0.54 9.85 -25.37
C PRO A 469 1.29 9.21 -24.19
N GLN A 470 2.25 8.31 -24.48
CA GLN A 470 3.15 7.76 -23.47
C GLN A 470 4.13 8.83 -23.00
N ALA A 471 3.90 9.40 -21.82
CA ALA A 471 4.86 10.28 -21.14
C ALA A 471 5.70 9.50 -20.11
N SER A 472 6.93 9.92 -19.87
CA SER A 472 7.76 9.30 -18.82
C SER A 472 7.14 9.55 -17.44
N LEU A 473 7.23 8.57 -16.53
CA LEU A 473 6.64 8.68 -15.18
C LEU A 473 7.13 9.89 -14.39
N VAL A 474 8.38 10.29 -14.60
CA VAL A 474 8.97 11.45 -13.91
C VAL A 474 8.30 12.73 -14.39
N VAL A 475 8.05 12.85 -15.69
CA VAL A 475 7.27 13.96 -16.25
C VAL A 475 5.86 13.94 -15.67
N VAL A 476 5.18 12.79 -15.71
CA VAL A 476 3.81 12.67 -15.21
C VAL A 476 3.73 13.03 -13.72
N TYR A 477 4.63 12.54 -12.89
CA TYR A 477 4.59 12.78 -11.44
C TYR A 477 4.95 14.21 -11.03
N LEU A 478 5.83 14.88 -11.79
CA LEU A 478 6.21 16.28 -11.52
C LEU A 478 5.18 17.30 -12.03
N TYR A 479 4.36 16.93 -13.02
CA TYR A 479 3.39 17.83 -13.67
C TYR A 479 1.91 17.49 -13.42
N ASP A 480 1.58 16.29 -12.92
CA ASP A 480 0.27 15.98 -12.31
C ASP A 480 0.16 16.58 -10.92
#